data_AF-A0A1F7WUN2-F1
#
_entry.id   AF-A0A1F7WUN2-F1
#
_cell.length_a   1.000
_cell.length_b   1.000
_cell.length_c   1.000
_cell.angle_alpha   90.00
_cell.angle_beta   90.00
_cell.angle_gamma   90.00
#
_symmetry.space_group_name_H-M   'P 1'
#
loop_
_entity.id
_entity.type
_entity.pdbx_description
1 polymer ?
#
loop_
_entity_poly.entity_id
_entity_poly.type
_entity_poly.pdbx_seq_one_letter_code
_entity_poly.pdbx_strand_id
1 'polypeptide(L)'
;MKQQPYKKLFTYWFSLIIYDLTVQFCKKYILSNLSHLGSSDKRTADQMIQAARSGKQNIVEGSEELKTSFKMGIKLTNVAKASLEELLADYEDFLRQRSLEIWEKSDSRVKKIRDYSAKLVSRLSYLGNLEKELKLPELPETAANTLLTLCHQATYLLNKQVEGLEEKHKKEGGYTEKLYNSRIKYLKSIK
;
A
#
# COMPACT_ATOMS: atom_id res chain seq x y z
N MET A 1 -22.95 10.61 1.73
CA MET A 1 -21.84 10.67 2.72
C MET A 1 -20.60 11.22 2.03
N LYS A 2 -19.84 12.11 2.69
CA LYS A 2 -18.58 12.63 2.14
C LYS A 2 -17.56 11.49 2.10
N GLN A 3 -16.93 11.27 0.95
CA GLN A 3 -15.91 10.24 0.78
C GLN A 3 -14.76 10.45 1.79
N GLN A 4 -14.33 9.37 2.45
CA GLN A 4 -13.20 9.42 3.40
C GLN A 4 -11.91 9.86 2.67
N PRO A 5 -11.06 10.70 3.29
CA PRO A 5 -9.88 11.27 2.62
C PRO A 5 -8.94 10.23 2.00
N TYR A 6 -8.66 9.13 2.71
CA TYR A 6 -7.76 8.08 2.23
C TYR A 6 -8.26 7.40 0.95
N LYS A 7 -9.57 7.39 0.68
CA LYS A 7 -10.15 6.81 -0.54
C LYS A 7 -9.84 7.64 -1.79
N LYS A 8 -9.24 8.81 -1.66
CA LYS A 8 -8.71 9.61 -2.77
C LYS A 8 -7.25 9.30 -3.09
N LEU A 9 -6.56 8.56 -2.23
CA LEU A 9 -5.16 8.23 -2.39
C LEU A 9 -5.01 7.05 -3.34
N PHE A 10 -4.14 7.18 -4.34
CA PHE A 10 -3.79 6.07 -5.21
C PHE A 10 -3.09 4.94 -4.43
N THR A 11 -2.28 5.30 -3.43
CA THR A 11 -1.60 4.36 -2.52
C THR A 11 -2.61 3.47 -1.79
N TYR A 12 -3.72 4.02 -1.30
CA TYR A 12 -4.79 3.23 -0.68
C TYR A 12 -5.36 2.18 -1.62
N TRP A 13 -5.69 2.57 -2.86
CA TRP A 13 -6.28 1.65 -3.83
C TRP A 13 -5.28 0.58 -4.28
N PHE A 14 -4.03 0.95 -4.54
CA PHE A 14 -2.98 -0.05 -4.78
C PHE A 14 -2.89 -1.05 -3.62
N SER A 15 -2.81 -0.59 -2.38
CA SER A 15 -2.71 -1.46 -1.21
C SER A 15 -3.96 -2.32 -0.96
N LEU A 16 -5.16 -1.82 -1.28
CA LEU A 16 -6.39 -2.61 -1.20
C LEU A 16 -6.39 -3.74 -2.24
N ILE A 17 -6.04 -3.42 -3.48
CA ILE A 17 -5.91 -4.40 -4.58
C ILE A 17 -4.87 -5.47 -4.21
N ILE A 18 -3.71 -5.04 -3.73
CA ILE A 18 -2.64 -5.94 -3.27
C ILE A 18 -3.18 -6.85 -2.19
N TYR A 19 -3.78 -6.32 -1.13
CA TYR A 19 -4.31 -7.12 -0.03
C TYR A 19 -5.30 -8.20 -0.49
N ASP A 20 -6.29 -7.84 -1.29
CA ASP A 20 -7.32 -8.80 -1.74
C ASP A 20 -6.70 -9.90 -2.63
N LEU A 21 -5.75 -9.53 -3.50
CA LEU A 21 -5.05 -10.48 -4.36
C LEU A 21 -4.03 -11.33 -3.59
N THR A 22 -3.39 -10.79 -2.55
CA THR A 22 -2.49 -11.55 -1.65
C THR A 22 -3.25 -12.65 -0.92
N VAL A 23 -4.46 -12.37 -0.43
CA VAL A 23 -5.32 -13.39 0.19
C VAL A 23 -5.64 -14.52 -0.80
N GLN A 24 -6.00 -14.17 -2.03
CA GLN A 24 -6.22 -15.16 -3.10
C GLN A 24 -4.94 -15.95 -3.41
N PHE A 25 -3.79 -15.27 -3.47
CA PHE A 25 -2.49 -15.87 -3.78
C PHE A 25 -2.07 -16.88 -2.72
N CYS A 26 -2.13 -16.51 -1.44
CA CYS A 26 -1.75 -17.40 -0.34
C CYS A 26 -2.67 -18.63 -0.30
N LYS A 27 -3.99 -18.45 -0.47
CA LYS A 27 -4.93 -19.58 -0.55
C LYS A 27 -4.61 -20.52 -1.72
N LYS A 28 -4.29 -19.95 -2.88
CA LYS A 28 -4.15 -20.71 -4.14
C LYS A 28 -2.78 -21.35 -4.34
N TYR A 29 -1.69 -20.73 -3.88
CA TYR A 29 -0.33 -21.17 -4.23
C TYR A 29 0.56 -21.53 -3.04
N ILE A 30 0.16 -21.17 -1.82
CA ILE A 30 0.88 -21.52 -0.60
C ILE A 30 0.13 -22.61 0.17
N LEU A 31 -1.14 -22.36 0.49
CA LEU A 31 -1.94 -23.26 1.32
C LEU A 31 -2.52 -24.47 0.56
N SER A 32 -2.68 -24.36 -0.77
CA SER A 32 -3.20 -25.46 -1.60
C SER A 32 -2.18 -26.58 -1.82
N ASN A 33 -0.90 -26.28 -1.65
CA ASN A 33 0.21 -27.18 -1.94
C ASN A 33 1.22 -27.08 -0.79
N LEU A 34 0.75 -27.50 0.39
CA LEU A 34 1.55 -27.52 1.61
C LEU A 34 2.78 -28.40 1.38
N SER A 35 3.94 -27.88 1.75
CA SER A 35 5.16 -28.65 1.87
C SER A 35 5.01 -29.74 2.94
N HIS A 36 5.99 -30.63 3.02
CA HIS A 36 6.10 -31.61 4.11
C HIS A 36 6.16 -30.97 5.51
N LEU A 37 6.40 -29.65 5.60
CA LEU A 37 6.50 -28.91 6.86
C LEU A 37 5.17 -28.28 7.32
N GLY A 38 4.17 -28.13 6.45
CA GLY A 38 2.78 -27.69 6.67
C GLY A 38 2.52 -26.45 7.56
N SER A 39 3.00 -26.48 8.79
CA SER A 39 3.09 -25.36 9.74
C SER A 39 3.86 -24.16 9.21
N SER A 40 4.99 -24.37 8.52
CA SER A 40 5.79 -23.29 7.94
C SER A 40 5.02 -22.55 6.85
N ASP A 41 4.35 -23.25 5.95
CA ASP A 41 3.59 -22.64 4.85
C ASP A 41 2.40 -21.82 5.37
N LYS A 42 1.73 -22.30 6.43
CA LYS A 42 0.69 -21.53 7.13
C LYS A 42 1.25 -20.23 7.69
N ARG A 43 2.42 -20.29 8.34
CA ARG A 43 3.10 -19.11 8.87
C ARG A 43 3.48 -18.12 7.76
N THR A 44 4.03 -18.61 6.65
CA THR A 44 4.36 -17.77 5.49
C THR A 44 3.11 -17.10 4.93
N ALA A 45 2.01 -17.85 4.74
CA ALA A 45 0.75 -17.29 4.28
C ALA A 45 0.22 -16.19 5.23
N ASP A 46 0.28 -16.44 6.55
CA ASP A 46 -0.14 -15.46 7.57
C ASP A 46 0.73 -14.20 7.54
N GLN A 47 2.05 -14.35 7.40
CA GLN A 47 2.99 -13.21 7.33
C GLN A 47 2.72 -12.34 6.10
N MET A 48 2.58 -12.95 4.92
CA MET A 48 2.26 -12.22 3.68
C MET A 48 0.92 -11.49 3.78
N ILE A 49 -0.12 -12.16 4.29
CA ILE A 49 -1.46 -11.55 4.46
C ILE A 49 -1.40 -10.38 5.45
N GLN A 50 -0.65 -10.53 6.55
CA GLN A 50 -0.50 -9.47 7.55
C GLN A 50 0.31 -8.29 7.03
N ALA A 51 1.38 -8.52 6.26
CA ALA A 51 2.15 -7.47 5.62
C ALA A 51 1.25 -6.65 4.66
N ALA A 52 0.49 -7.34 3.80
CA ALA A 52 -0.46 -6.70 2.89
C ALA A 52 -1.56 -5.91 3.64
N ARG A 53 -2.11 -6.50 4.70
CA ARG A 53 -3.12 -5.84 5.56
C ARG A 53 -2.54 -4.60 6.25
N SER A 54 -1.36 -4.74 6.84
CA SER A 54 -0.64 -3.67 7.54
C SER A 54 -0.38 -2.49 6.62
N GLY A 55 0.09 -2.76 5.39
CA GLY A 55 0.29 -1.74 4.36
C GLY A 55 -0.96 -0.87 4.14
N LYS A 56 -2.11 -1.53 3.91
CA LYS A 56 -3.39 -0.83 3.72
C LYS A 56 -3.84 -0.06 4.97
N GLN A 57 -3.78 -0.68 6.16
CA GLN A 57 -4.29 -0.06 7.40
C GLN A 57 -3.48 1.17 7.79
N ASN A 58 -2.15 1.12 7.67
CA ASN A 58 -1.30 2.25 7.97
C ASN A 58 -1.54 3.46 7.04
N ILE A 59 -2.00 3.24 5.80
CA ILE A 59 -2.44 4.34 4.92
C ILE A 59 -3.74 4.98 5.42
N VAL A 60 -4.69 4.17 5.87
CA VAL A 60 -5.97 4.63 6.43
C VAL A 60 -5.72 5.44 7.69
N GLU A 61 -4.97 4.88 8.64
CA GLU A 61 -4.61 5.54 9.91
C GLU A 61 -3.75 6.78 9.66
N GLY A 62 -2.72 6.68 8.81
CA GLY A 62 -1.85 7.79 8.47
C GLY A 62 -2.62 8.96 7.85
N SER A 63 -3.57 8.69 6.98
CA SER A 63 -4.43 9.73 6.39
C SER A 63 -5.33 10.42 7.43
N GLU A 64 -5.76 9.71 8.47
CA GLU A 64 -6.57 10.28 9.55
C GLU A 64 -5.69 11.14 10.47
N GLU A 65 -4.51 10.63 10.83
CA GLU A 65 -3.53 11.33 11.67
C GLU A 65 -3.02 12.63 11.06
N LEU A 66 -2.97 12.77 9.73
CA LEU A 66 -2.59 14.03 9.08
C LEU A 66 -3.48 15.23 9.46
N LYS A 67 -4.67 15.00 10.03
CA LYS A 67 -5.53 16.07 10.55
C LYS A 67 -4.98 16.70 11.83
N THR A 68 -4.20 15.95 12.61
CA THR A 68 -3.74 16.32 13.96
C THR A 68 -2.22 16.31 14.10
N SER A 69 -1.53 15.44 13.37
CA SER A 69 -0.09 15.22 13.49
C SER A 69 0.54 14.79 12.17
N PHE A 70 1.27 15.72 11.52
CA PHE A 70 2.09 15.40 10.36
C PHE A 70 3.15 14.35 10.67
N LYS A 71 3.81 14.46 11.83
CA LYS A 71 4.82 13.49 12.27
C LYS A 71 4.25 12.07 12.34
N MET A 72 3.06 11.89 12.90
CA MET A 72 2.43 10.56 13.00
C MET A 72 1.98 10.07 11.63
N GLY A 73 1.34 10.94 10.83
CA GLY A 73 0.93 10.60 9.46
C GLY A 73 2.08 10.18 8.55
N ILE A 74 3.23 10.87 8.62
CA ILE A 74 4.46 10.51 7.90
C ILE A 74 4.99 9.16 8.39
N LYS A 75 5.06 8.95 9.71
CA LYS A 75 5.51 7.67 10.30
C LYS A 75 4.66 6.50 9.81
N LEU A 76 3.34 6.61 9.90
CA LEU A 76 2.42 5.55 9.45
C LEU A 76 2.52 5.32 7.94
N THR A 77 2.67 6.38 7.13
CA THR A 77 2.91 6.24 5.68
C THR A 77 4.22 5.48 5.39
N ASN A 78 5.28 5.72 6.18
CA ASN A 78 6.53 4.95 6.10
C ASN A 78 6.36 3.50 6.55
N VAL A 79 5.59 3.22 7.60
CA VAL A 79 5.27 1.83 8.02
C VAL A 79 4.50 1.11 6.92
N ALA A 80 3.55 1.78 6.26
CA ALA A 80 2.83 1.21 5.13
C ALA A 80 3.78 0.82 3.99
N LYS A 81 4.77 1.68 3.68
CA LYS A 81 5.81 1.40 2.69
C LYS A 81 6.62 0.17 3.09
N ALA A 82 7.12 0.12 4.32
CA ALA A 82 7.92 -1.00 4.82
C ALA A 82 7.16 -2.33 4.75
N SER A 83 5.89 -2.36 5.17
CA SER A 83 5.08 -3.59 5.08
C SER A 83 4.87 -4.07 3.64
N LEU A 84 4.82 -3.17 2.65
CA LEU A 84 4.74 -3.57 1.24
C LEU A 84 6.10 -3.96 0.66
N GLU A 85 7.22 -3.45 1.19
CA GLU A 85 8.57 -3.91 0.84
C GLU A 85 8.86 -5.31 1.42
N GLU A 86 8.36 -5.62 2.61
CA GLU A 86 8.38 -7.00 3.16
C GLU A 86 7.62 -7.96 2.23
N LEU A 87 6.38 -7.61 1.89
CA LEU A 87 5.56 -8.41 0.98
C LEU A 87 6.18 -8.55 -0.43
N LEU A 88 6.91 -7.53 -0.87
CA LEU A 88 7.65 -7.56 -2.12
C LEU A 88 8.72 -8.66 -2.10
N ALA A 89 9.53 -8.69 -1.03
CA ALA A 89 10.54 -9.72 -0.83
C ALA A 89 9.93 -11.13 -0.78
N ASP A 90 8.75 -11.29 -0.15
CA ASP A 90 8.05 -12.59 -0.13
C ASP A 90 7.68 -13.08 -1.55
N TYR A 91 7.30 -12.17 -2.47
CA TYR A 91 7.03 -12.56 -3.86
C TYR A 91 8.30 -12.88 -4.65
N GLU A 92 9.39 -12.15 -4.42
CA GLU A 92 10.70 -12.47 -5.00
C GLU A 92 11.18 -13.86 -4.54
N ASP A 93 11.03 -14.15 -3.25
CA ASP A 93 11.35 -15.46 -2.66
C ASP A 93 10.49 -16.57 -3.25
N PHE A 94 9.18 -16.35 -3.40
CA PHE A 94 8.28 -17.32 -4.03
C PHE A 94 8.72 -17.65 -5.47
N LEU A 95 9.07 -16.64 -6.28
CA LEU A 95 9.52 -16.83 -7.65
C LEU A 95 10.86 -17.57 -7.69
N ARG A 96 11.84 -17.10 -6.91
CA ARG A 96 13.20 -17.66 -6.85
C ARG A 96 13.22 -19.10 -6.36
N GLN A 97 12.54 -19.41 -5.26
CA GLN A 97 12.52 -20.76 -4.67
C GLN A 97 11.84 -21.79 -5.59
N ARG A 98 10.98 -21.34 -6.51
CA ARG A 98 10.27 -22.19 -7.48
C ARG A 98 10.86 -22.15 -8.88
N SER A 99 12.03 -21.51 -9.06
CA SER A 99 12.69 -21.36 -10.36
C SER A 99 11.79 -20.73 -11.44
N LEU A 100 10.95 -19.77 -11.03
CA LEU A 100 10.10 -18.98 -11.92
C LEU A 100 10.79 -17.68 -12.31
N GLU A 101 10.51 -17.16 -13.49
CA GLU A 101 11.14 -15.94 -14.00
C GLU A 101 10.65 -14.72 -13.20
N ILE A 102 11.59 -13.89 -12.72
CA ILE A 102 11.28 -12.54 -12.23
C ILE A 102 11.36 -11.59 -13.42
N TRP A 103 10.28 -10.86 -13.72
CA TRP A 103 10.22 -10.02 -14.90
C TRP A 103 10.90 -8.67 -14.67
N GLU A 104 11.80 -8.33 -15.57
CA GLU A 104 12.49 -7.04 -15.57
C GLU A 104 11.54 -5.85 -15.78
N LYS A 105 11.93 -4.68 -15.26
CA LYS A 105 11.15 -3.44 -15.38
C LYS A 105 10.81 -3.05 -16.82
N SER A 106 11.64 -3.44 -17.78
CA SER A 106 11.49 -3.16 -19.21
C SER A 106 10.58 -4.16 -19.94
N ASP A 107 10.19 -5.27 -19.31
CA ASP A 107 9.35 -6.32 -19.88
C ASP A 107 7.98 -5.75 -20.30
N SER A 108 7.50 -6.19 -21.47
CA SER A 108 6.21 -5.80 -22.01
C SER A 108 5.02 -6.17 -21.11
N ARG A 109 5.12 -7.30 -20.39
CA ARG A 109 4.12 -7.79 -19.42
C ARG A 109 4.04 -6.83 -18.22
N VAL A 110 5.18 -6.44 -17.68
CA VAL A 110 5.28 -5.47 -16.58
C VAL A 110 4.72 -4.12 -16.98
N LYS A 111 5.04 -3.62 -18.19
CA LYS A 111 4.47 -2.37 -18.74
C LYS A 111 2.94 -2.43 -18.83
N LYS A 112 2.39 -3.53 -19.37
CA LYS A 112 0.94 -3.73 -19.46
C LYS A 112 0.27 -3.73 -18.08
N ILE A 113 0.86 -4.40 -17.09
CA ILE A 113 0.34 -4.40 -15.71
C ILE A 113 0.34 -2.99 -15.14
N ARG A 114 1.43 -2.24 -15.30
CA ARG A 114 1.57 -0.86 -14.80
C ARG A 114 0.54 0.09 -15.40
N ASP A 115 0.31 -0.01 -16.72
CA ASP A 115 -0.66 0.82 -17.43
C ASP A 115 -2.10 0.50 -17.01
N TYR A 116 -2.42 -0.80 -16.90
CA TYR A 116 -3.73 -1.26 -16.47
C TYR A 116 -4.02 -0.85 -15.02
N SER A 117 -3.07 -1.10 -14.12
CA SER A 117 -3.23 -0.80 -12.69
C SER A 117 -3.38 0.69 -12.43
N ALA A 118 -2.62 1.54 -13.15
CA ALA A 118 -2.73 3.00 -13.03
C ALA A 118 -4.13 3.51 -13.44
N LYS A 119 -4.66 3.00 -14.56
CA LYS A 119 -6.02 3.35 -15.01
C LYS A 119 -7.09 2.88 -14.03
N LEU A 120 -6.96 1.64 -13.54
CA LEU A 120 -7.88 1.06 -12.56
C LEU A 120 -7.88 1.88 -11.26
N VAL A 121 -6.71 2.13 -10.68
CA VAL A 121 -6.56 2.91 -9.44
C VAL A 121 -7.08 4.34 -9.59
N SER A 122 -6.84 4.98 -10.73
CA SER A 122 -7.40 6.32 -11.02
C SER A 122 -8.93 6.30 -11.00
N ARG A 123 -9.55 5.33 -11.68
CA ARG A 123 -11.01 5.14 -11.68
C ARG A 123 -11.55 4.87 -10.27
N LEU A 124 -10.94 3.94 -9.53
CA LEU A 124 -11.38 3.57 -8.18
C LEU A 124 -11.26 4.75 -7.20
N SER A 125 -10.20 5.55 -7.32
CA SER A 125 -10.03 6.78 -6.53
C SER A 125 -11.13 7.81 -6.79
N TYR A 126 -11.48 8.00 -8.06
CA TYR A 126 -12.57 8.87 -8.46
C TYR A 126 -13.92 8.40 -7.90
N LEU A 127 -14.22 7.10 -7.99
CA LEU A 127 -15.49 6.52 -7.58
C LEU A 127 -15.62 6.35 -6.05
N GLY A 128 -14.52 6.02 -5.37
CA GLY A 128 -14.50 5.83 -3.92
C GLY A 128 -15.02 4.47 -3.43
N ASN A 129 -15.27 3.53 -4.34
CA ASN A 129 -15.73 2.17 -4.05
C ASN A 129 -15.09 1.16 -5.02
N LEU A 130 -14.98 -0.09 -4.56
CA LEU A 130 -14.60 -1.21 -5.43
C LEU A 130 -15.87 -1.69 -6.15
N GLU A 131 -15.91 -1.55 -7.48
CA GLU A 131 -17.08 -1.91 -8.28
C GLU A 131 -17.13 -3.40 -8.65
N LYS A 132 -15.99 -4.10 -8.63
CA LYS A 132 -15.88 -5.49 -9.06
C LYS A 132 -14.79 -6.23 -8.30
N GLU A 133 -15.04 -7.51 -8.06
CA GLU A 133 -14.04 -8.44 -7.56
C GLU A 133 -12.84 -8.52 -8.53
N LEU A 134 -11.65 -8.42 -7.97
CA LEU A 134 -10.39 -8.59 -8.70
C LEU A 134 -10.02 -10.06 -8.71
N LYS A 135 -9.53 -10.53 -9.86
CA LYS A 135 -9.14 -11.92 -10.03
C LYS A 135 -7.63 -12.02 -10.14
N LEU A 136 -7.06 -12.90 -9.33
CA LEU A 136 -5.66 -13.28 -9.43
C LEU A 136 -5.40 -14.01 -10.76
N PRO A 137 -4.27 -13.76 -11.45
CA PRO A 137 -3.88 -14.56 -12.61
C PRO A 137 -3.77 -16.06 -12.27
N GLU A 138 -4.06 -16.89 -13.28
CA GLU A 138 -4.11 -18.36 -13.12
C GLU A 138 -2.75 -19.04 -13.04
N LEU A 139 -1.72 -18.46 -13.67
CA LEU A 139 -0.36 -18.99 -13.63
C LEU A 139 0.39 -18.42 -12.43
N PRO A 140 1.13 -19.25 -11.65
CA PRO A 140 1.82 -18.80 -10.45
C PRO A 140 2.87 -17.73 -10.73
N GLU A 141 3.64 -17.87 -11.81
CA GLU A 141 4.63 -16.86 -12.24
C GLU A 141 3.96 -15.53 -12.58
N THR A 142 2.89 -15.57 -13.37
CA THR A 142 2.14 -14.35 -13.75
C THR A 142 1.50 -13.70 -12.53
N ALA A 143 0.95 -14.49 -11.61
CA ALA A 143 0.32 -14.00 -10.39
C ALA A 143 1.33 -13.32 -9.47
N ALA A 144 2.46 -13.97 -9.19
CA ALA A 144 3.52 -13.43 -8.35
C ALA A 144 4.15 -12.17 -8.99
N ASN A 145 4.49 -12.19 -10.28
CA ASN A 145 5.04 -11.00 -10.95
C ASN A 145 4.03 -9.84 -11.04
N THR A 146 2.73 -10.13 -11.14
CA THR A 146 1.68 -9.10 -11.09
C THR A 146 1.68 -8.42 -9.72
N LEU A 147 1.64 -9.20 -8.65
CA LEU A 147 1.66 -8.68 -7.28
C LEU A 147 2.97 -7.95 -6.96
N LEU A 148 4.11 -8.49 -7.36
CA LEU A 148 5.42 -7.86 -7.28
C LEU A 148 5.44 -6.49 -7.97
N THR A 149 4.91 -6.41 -9.20
CA THR A 149 4.79 -5.15 -9.96
C THR A 149 3.90 -4.13 -9.23
N LEU A 150 2.76 -4.58 -8.69
CA LEU A 150 1.85 -3.71 -7.92
C LEU A 150 2.53 -3.20 -6.64
N CYS A 151 3.26 -4.04 -5.92
CA CYS A 151 4.04 -3.65 -4.74
C CYS A 151 5.07 -2.57 -5.11
N HIS A 152 5.85 -2.74 -6.18
CA HIS A 152 6.78 -1.71 -6.65
C HIS A 152 6.10 -0.37 -6.97
N GLN A 153 4.93 -0.38 -7.61
CA GLN A 153 4.18 0.85 -7.88
C GLN A 153 3.70 1.51 -6.58
N ALA A 154 3.18 0.70 -5.65
CA ALA A 154 2.66 1.18 -4.38
C ALA A 154 3.77 1.78 -3.51
N THR A 155 4.91 1.10 -3.36
CA THR A 155 6.05 1.56 -2.55
C THR A 155 6.68 2.81 -3.15
N TYR A 156 6.80 2.90 -4.47
CA TYR A 156 7.23 4.12 -5.16
C TYR A 156 6.31 5.31 -4.85
N LEU A 157 4.99 5.13 -4.96
CA LEU A 157 4.02 6.18 -4.67
C LEU A 157 4.00 6.55 -3.18
N LEU A 158 4.16 5.59 -2.28
CA LEU A 158 4.27 5.83 -0.84
C LEU A 158 5.53 6.65 -0.51
N ASN A 159 6.65 6.36 -1.15
CA ASN A 159 7.87 7.15 -1.01
C ASN A 159 7.65 8.61 -1.43
N LYS A 160 7.00 8.83 -2.59
CA LYS A 160 6.64 10.18 -3.06
C LYS A 160 5.63 10.87 -2.15
N GLN A 161 4.71 10.12 -1.56
CA GLN A 161 3.77 10.64 -0.58
C GLN A 161 4.49 11.11 0.68
N VAL A 162 5.46 10.34 1.19
CA VAL A 162 6.28 10.73 2.36
C VAL A 162 7.07 12.01 2.06
N GLU A 163 7.81 12.06 0.96
CA GLU A 163 8.56 13.25 0.54
C GLU A 163 7.65 14.49 0.46
N GLY A 164 6.45 14.34 -0.12
CA GLY A 164 5.48 15.42 -0.24
C GLY A 164 4.91 15.88 1.11
N LEU A 165 4.67 14.95 2.05
CA LEU A 165 4.18 15.27 3.39
C LEU A 165 5.24 15.98 4.24
N GLU A 166 6.52 15.57 4.12
CA GLU A 166 7.65 16.21 4.78
C GLU A 166 7.83 17.65 4.28
N GLU A 167 7.81 17.86 2.96
CA GLU A 167 7.89 19.20 2.37
C GLU A 167 6.69 20.07 2.75
N LYS A 168 5.48 19.50 2.83
CA LYS A 168 4.31 20.21 3.30
C LYS A 168 4.43 20.61 4.77
N HIS A 169 4.89 19.70 5.63
CA HIS A 169 5.11 19.99 7.04
C HIS A 169 6.13 21.12 7.24
N LYS A 170 7.23 21.08 6.48
CA LYS A 170 8.27 22.12 6.49
C LYS A 170 7.72 23.51 6.13
N LYS A 171 6.77 23.60 5.19
CA LYS A 171 6.21 24.87 4.71
C LYS A 171 5.04 25.39 5.56
N GLU A 172 4.16 24.50 6.01
CA GLU A 172 2.89 24.87 6.67
C GLU A 172 2.91 24.73 8.20
N GLY A 173 3.93 24.11 8.76
CA GLY A 173 4.01 23.77 10.18
C GLY A 173 3.04 22.66 10.59
N GLY A 174 3.06 22.33 11.89
CA GLY A 174 2.18 21.32 12.48
C GLY A 174 0.82 21.88 12.94
N TYR A 175 -0.13 21.00 13.24
CA TYR A 175 -1.41 21.39 13.86
C TYR A 175 -1.18 22.05 15.24
N THR A 176 -0.25 21.53 16.04
CA THR A 176 0.13 22.11 17.34
C THR A 176 0.63 23.55 17.21
N GLU A 177 1.45 23.84 16.20
CA GLU A 177 1.95 25.19 15.93
C GLU A 177 0.80 26.12 15.49
N LYS A 178 -0.12 25.62 14.66
CA LYS A 178 -1.33 26.37 14.26
C LYS A 178 -2.20 26.70 15.47
N LEU A 179 -2.44 25.74 16.37
CA LEU A 179 -3.17 25.96 17.62
C LEU A 179 -2.48 26.97 18.53
N TYR A 180 -1.16 26.85 18.69
CA TYR A 180 -0.36 27.79 19.47
C TYR A 180 -0.48 29.21 18.90
N ASN A 181 -0.30 29.39 17.59
CA ASN A 181 -0.40 30.68 16.93
C ASN A 181 -1.82 31.28 17.05
N SER A 182 -2.86 30.48 16.90
CA SER A 182 -4.25 30.90 17.10
C SER A 182 -4.51 31.36 18.53
N ARG A 183 -4.00 30.62 19.54
CA ARG A 183 -4.09 31.02 20.95
C ARG A 183 -3.39 32.35 21.19
N ILE A 184 -2.18 32.56 20.68
CA ILE A 184 -1.45 33.82 20.82
C ILE A 184 -2.21 34.98 20.16
N LYS A 185 -2.79 34.78 18.98
CA LYS A 185 -3.62 35.79 18.32
C LYS A 185 -4.86 36.16 19.14
N TYR A 186 -5.58 35.17 19.66
CA TYR A 186 -6.75 35.39 20.53
C TYR A 186 -6.39 36.18 21.80
N LEU A 187 -5.27 35.83 22.46
CA LEU A 187 -4.80 36.56 23.64
C LEU A 187 -4.41 38.01 23.36
N LYS A 188 -4.02 38.33 22.12
CA LYS A 188 -3.72 39.71 21.68
C LYS A 188 -4.99 40.49 21.31
N SER A 189 -6.06 39.85 20.86
CA SER A 189 -7.30 40.54 20.47
C SER A 189 -8.20 40.92 21.64
N ILE A 190 -7.96 40.34 22.82
CA ILE A 190 -8.69 40.66 24.06
C ILE A 190 -7.93 41.64 24.97
N LYS A 191 -6.79 42.16 24.51
CA LYS A 191 -6.04 43.25 25.14
C LYS A 191 -6.23 44.52 24.34
#